data_AF-A0A2I0ITQ8-F1
#
_entry.id   AF-A0A2I0ITQ8-F1
#
_cell.length_a   1.000
_cell.length_b   1.000
_cell.length_c   1.000
_cell.angle_alpha   90.00
_cell.angle_beta   90.00
_cell.angle_gamma   90.00
#
_symmetry.space_group_name_H-M   'P 1'
#
loop_
_entity.id
_entity.type
_entity.pdbx_description
1 polymer ?
#
loop_
_entity_poly.entity_id
_entity_poly.type
_entity_poly.pdbx_seq_one_letter_code
_entity_poly.pdbx_strand_id
1 'polypeptide(L)'
;MPYNVHRVEGSAFTLLTRSFVEHWILGADSLPRTLLMYLSNTPSSITNYFESVLCNSCQFKWTVIDHNLQYAAFDPKGKPRELSDSDFDAMIANGAAFALHVGSEGSDSDQIDHLILKRSSHGPV
;
A
#
# COMPACT_ATOMS: atom_id res chain seq x y z
N MET A 1 -24.27 -0.64 0.41
CA MET A 1 -23.62 -0.47 -0.91
C MET A 1 -24.70 -0.26 -1.96
N PRO A 2 -24.45 0.54 -3.01
CA PRO A 2 -25.35 0.65 -4.15
C PRO A 2 -25.59 -0.72 -4.80
N TYR A 3 -26.76 -0.91 -5.42
CA TYR A 3 -27.02 -2.11 -6.22
C TYR A 3 -26.03 -2.17 -7.39
N ASN A 4 -25.32 -3.29 -7.53
CA ASN A 4 -24.25 -3.56 -8.52
C ASN A 4 -22.86 -2.98 -8.23
N VAL A 5 -22.53 -2.68 -6.96
CA VAL A 5 -21.15 -2.35 -6.56
C VAL A 5 -20.59 -3.40 -5.61
N HIS A 6 -19.47 -3.99 -5.98
CA HIS A 6 -18.76 -4.95 -5.15
C HIS A 6 -17.83 -4.22 -4.17
N ARG A 7 -18.00 -4.46 -2.87
CA ARG A 7 -17.01 -4.03 -1.87
C ARG A 7 -15.81 -4.95 -1.95
N VAL A 8 -14.65 -4.37 -2.23
CA VAL A 8 -13.36 -5.07 -2.23
C VAL A 8 -12.58 -4.60 -1.02
N GLU A 9 -11.98 -5.55 -0.30
CA GLU A 9 -11.10 -5.30 0.83
C GLU A 9 -9.66 -5.56 0.39
N GLY A 10 -8.75 -4.67 0.78
CA GLY A 10 -7.36 -4.67 0.38
C GLY A 10 -6.46 -4.09 1.46
N SER A 11 -5.43 -3.37 1.06
CA SER A 11 -4.39 -2.87 1.96
C SER A 11 -4.57 -1.38 2.21
N ALA A 12 -4.21 -0.90 3.40
CA ALA A 12 -4.15 0.55 3.65
C ALA A 12 -3.02 1.22 2.84
N PHE A 13 -2.07 0.43 2.34
CA PHE A 13 -0.99 0.87 1.46
C PHE A 13 -1.29 0.42 0.03
N THR A 14 -1.53 1.37 -0.87
CA THR A 14 -1.81 1.10 -2.28
C THR A 14 -0.97 2.01 -3.18
N LEU A 15 -0.62 1.49 -4.35
CA LEU A 15 0.07 2.24 -5.40
C LEU A 15 -0.92 2.52 -6.52
N LEU A 16 -1.16 3.80 -6.80
CA LEU A 16 -2.15 4.23 -7.78
C LEU A 16 -1.45 4.89 -8.97
N THR A 17 -1.89 4.54 -10.17
CA THR A 17 -1.40 5.20 -11.39
C THR A 17 -1.95 6.62 -11.49
N ARG A 18 -1.18 7.52 -12.11
CA ARG A 18 -1.62 8.90 -12.34
C ARG A 18 -2.96 8.96 -13.09
N SER A 19 -3.16 8.11 -14.09
CA SER A 19 -4.41 8.02 -14.86
C SER A 19 -5.61 7.64 -13.99
N PHE A 20 -5.42 6.72 -13.04
CA PHE A 20 -6.49 6.35 -12.10
C PHE A 20 -6.79 7.51 -11.13
N VAL A 21 -5.76 8.17 -10.61
CA VAL A 21 -5.94 9.34 -9.73
C VAL A 21 -6.66 10.48 -10.45
N GLU A 22 -6.34 10.75 -11.72
CA GLU A 22 -7.06 11.73 -12.52
C GLU A 22 -8.52 11.35 -12.74
N HIS A 23 -8.81 10.10 -13.06
CA HIS A 23 -10.18 9.60 -13.14
C HIS A 23 -10.91 9.73 -11.81
N TRP A 24 -10.25 9.44 -10.71
CA TRP A 24 -10.82 9.54 -9.36
C TRP A 24 -11.19 10.98 -8.98
N ILE A 25 -10.33 11.95 -9.31
CA ILE A 25 -10.53 13.37 -8.96
C ILE A 25 -11.45 14.08 -9.95
N LEU A 26 -11.24 13.86 -11.26
CA LEU A 26 -11.85 14.62 -12.35
C LEU A 26 -12.96 13.85 -13.07
N GLY A 27 -13.12 12.55 -12.78
CA GLY A 27 -14.05 11.68 -13.48
C GLY A 27 -15.46 12.26 -13.51
N ALA A 28 -16.07 12.24 -14.69
CA ALA A 28 -17.46 12.63 -14.87
C ALA A 28 -18.42 11.56 -14.29
N ASP A 29 -17.92 10.35 -14.07
CA ASP A 29 -18.71 9.27 -13.48
C ASP A 29 -19.04 9.55 -12.01
N SER A 30 -20.16 9.02 -11.57
CA SER A 30 -20.62 9.17 -10.19
C SER A 30 -19.97 8.15 -9.25
N LEU A 31 -19.37 7.07 -9.78
CA LEU A 31 -18.91 5.92 -9.01
C LEU A 31 -17.93 6.30 -7.88
N PRO A 32 -16.81 7.03 -8.12
CA PRO A 32 -15.92 7.48 -7.05
C PRO A 32 -16.65 8.27 -5.96
N ARG A 33 -17.48 9.24 -6.35
CA ARG A 33 -18.22 10.11 -5.39
C ARG A 33 -19.25 9.33 -4.60
N THR A 34 -20.00 8.44 -5.25
CA THR A 34 -20.98 7.57 -4.60
C THR A 34 -20.28 6.67 -3.58
N LEU A 35 -19.22 5.97 -3.98
CA LEU A 35 -18.47 5.11 -3.08
C LEU A 35 -17.85 5.87 -1.91
N LEU A 36 -17.38 7.11 -2.13
CA LEU A 36 -16.83 7.95 -1.06
C LEU A 36 -17.88 8.25 0.01
N MET A 37 -19.09 8.65 -0.40
CA MET A 37 -20.19 8.90 0.54
C MET A 37 -20.58 7.64 1.33
N TYR A 38 -20.58 6.46 0.70
CA TYR A 38 -20.91 5.21 1.37
C TYR A 38 -19.81 4.71 2.31
N LEU A 39 -18.54 4.76 1.88
CA LEU A 39 -17.42 4.16 2.61
C LEU A 39 -16.79 5.10 3.64
N SER A 40 -16.94 6.42 3.51
CA SER A 40 -16.43 7.38 4.51
C SER A 40 -17.00 7.16 5.92
N ASN A 41 -18.19 6.56 6.04
CA ASN A 41 -18.83 6.26 7.31
C ASN A 41 -18.69 4.78 7.73
N THR A 42 -17.74 4.05 7.13
CA THR A 42 -17.48 2.65 7.47
C THR A 42 -16.11 2.49 8.15
N PRO A 43 -15.97 1.54 9.08
CA PRO A 43 -14.66 1.14 9.59
C PRO A 43 -13.75 0.73 8.43
N SER A 44 -12.46 1.04 8.55
CA SER A 44 -11.44 0.66 7.55
C SER A 44 -11.77 1.18 6.14
N SER A 45 -12.28 2.41 6.04
CA SER A 45 -12.62 3.04 4.75
C SER A 45 -11.42 3.07 3.78
N ILE A 46 -10.20 3.26 4.31
CA ILE A 46 -8.97 3.34 3.53
C ILE A 46 -8.59 2.01 2.87
N THR A 47 -8.91 0.87 3.49
CA THR A 47 -8.57 -0.47 2.97
C THR A 47 -9.64 -1.00 2.00
N ASN A 48 -10.70 -0.24 1.78
CA ASN A 48 -11.84 -0.69 0.98
C ASN A 48 -12.13 0.25 -0.20
N TYR A 49 -11.85 1.54 -0.04
CA TYR A 49 -12.32 2.56 -0.97
C TYR A 49 -11.65 2.48 -2.35
N PHE A 50 -10.33 2.55 -2.41
CA PHE A 50 -9.63 2.61 -3.69
C PHE A 50 -9.78 1.32 -4.47
N GLU A 51 -9.67 0.17 -3.80
CA GLU A 51 -9.88 -1.15 -4.38
C GLU A 51 -11.30 -1.32 -4.92
N SER A 52 -12.32 -0.86 -4.16
CA SER A 52 -13.70 -0.88 -4.64
C SER A 52 -13.90 0.02 -5.85
N VAL A 53 -13.34 1.23 -5.88
CA VAL A 53 -13.44 2.12 -7.05
C VAL A 53 -12.76 1.49 -8.28
N LEU A 54 -11.57 0.94 -8.11
CA LEU A 54 -10.75 0.41 -9.20
C LEU A 54 -11.37 -0.85 -9.81
N CYS A 55 -11.81 -1.81 -8.99
CA CYS A 55 -12.43 -3.05 -9.44
C CYS A 55 -13.82 -2.86 -10.07
N ASN A 56 -14.55 -1.80 -9.69
CA ASN A 56 -15.87 -1.50 -10.26
C ASN A 56 -15.80 -0.51 -11.44
N SER A 57 -14.64 0.09 -11.73
CA SER A 57 -14.48 0.97 -12.89
C SER A 57 -14.21 0.15 -14.16
N CYS A 58 -15.08 0.27 -15.16
CA CYS A 58 -14.93 -0.44 -16.44
C CYS A 58 -13.58 -0.17 -17.13
N GLN A 59 -13.01 1.01 -16.92
CA GLN A 59 -11.74 1.42 -17.52
C GLN A 59 -10.52 0.84 -16.79
N PHE A 60 -10.60 0.61 -15.48
CA PHE A 60 -9.44 0.26 -14.64
C PHE A 60 -9.48 -1.16 -14.05
N LYS A 61 -10.63 -1.84 -14.09
CA LYS A 61 -10.77 -3.18 -13.48
C LYS A 61 -9.77 -4.24 -13.98
N TRP A 62 -9.26 -4.07 -15.21
CA TRP A 62 -8.28 -4.99 -15.80
C TRP A 62 -6.82 -4.57 -15.56
N THR A 63 -6.59 -3.41 -14.94
CA THR A 63 -5.25 -2.92 -14.59
C THR A 63 -4.89 -3.19 -13.14
N VAL A 64 -5.74 -3.90 -12.39
CA VAL A 64 -5.52 -4.25 -10.99
C VAL A 64 -4.39 -5.28 -10.90
N ILE A 65 -3.44 -5.03 -10.00
CA ILE A 65 -2.44 -6.00 -9.58
C ILE A 65 -2.69 -6.25 -8.08
N ASP A 66 -2.97 -7.50 -7.71
CA ASP A 66 -3.24 -7.91 -6.33
C ASP A 66 -1.95 -8.08 -5.51
N HIS A 67 -1.15 -7.01 -5.47
CA HIS A 67 0.10 -6.96 -4.71
C HIS A 67 0.46 -5.50 -4.41
N ASN A 68 0.65 -5.15 -3.14
CA ASN A 68 0.94 -3.77 -2.73
C ASN A 68 2.43 -3.41 -2.71
N LEU A 69 3.31 -4.38 -3.01
CA LEU A 69 4.78 -4.23 -3.06
C LEU A 69 5.39 -3.74 -1.73
N GLN A 70 4.75 -4.07 -0.61
CA GLN A 70 5.22 -3.73 0.73
C GLN A 70 5.50 -5.01 1.54
N TYR A 71 6.75 -5.17 2.01
CA TYR A 71 7.12 -6.21 2.95
C TYR A 71 6.73 -5.81 4.39
N ALA A 72 6.24 -6.77 5.17
CA ALA A 72 5.97 -6.57 6.59
C ALA A 72 6.26 -7.87 7.35
N ALA A 73 6.90 -7.74 8.52
CA ALA A 73 7.01 -8.82 9.48
C ALA A 73 5.84 -8.75 10.46
N PHE A 74 5.35 -9.91 10.88
CA PHE A 74 4.19 -10.02 11.77
C PHE A 74 4.58 -10.71 13.08
N ASP A 75 3.99 -10.26 14.18
CA ASP A 75 4.05 -10.96 15.45
C ASP A 75 3.15 -12.23 15.43
N PRO A 76 3.26 -13.12 16.44
CA PRO A 76 2.40 -14.32 16.51
C PRO A 76 0.91 -14.02 16.64
N LYS A 77 0.51 -12.78 16.94
CA LYS A 77 -0.87 -12.32 17.02
C LYS A 77 -1.36 -11.72 15.70
N GLY A 78 -0.54 -11.76 14.65
CA GLY A 78 -0.86 -11.27 13.31
C GLY A 78 -0.79 -9.75 13.17
N LYS A 79 -0.14 -9.05 14.10
CA LYS A 79 0.06 -7.59 14.00
C LYS A 79 1.40 -7.30 13.34
N PRO A 80 1.47 -6.29 12.45
CA PRO A 80 2.76 -5.81 11.96
C PRO A 80 3.66 -5.44 13.14
N ARG A 81 4.89 -5.92 13.12
CA ARG A 81 5.93 -5.58 14.10
C ARG A 81 7.07 -4.85 13.42
N GLU A 82 7.91 -4.23 14.25
CA GLU A 82 9.16 -3.66 13.80
C GLU A 82 10.07 -4.73 13.18
N LEU A 83 10.73 -4.37 12.10
CA LEU A 83 11.73 -5.22 11.47
C LEU A 83 12.94 -5.37 12.39
N SER A 84 13.67 -6.44 12.18
CA SER A 84 14.92 -6.74 12.85
C SER A 84 15.93 -7.23 11.83
N ASP A 85 17.22 -7.24 12.19
CA ASP A 85 18.28 -7.81 11.33
C ASP A 85 17.96 -9.22 10.81
N SER A 86 17.27 -10.05 11.61
CA SER A 86 16.91 -11.41 11.20
C SER A 86 15.88 -11.47 10.06
N ASP A 87 15.16 -10.39 9.81
CA ASP A 87 14.17 -10.29 8.73
C ASP A 87 14.79 -9.79 7.41
N PHE A 88 16.05 -9.33 7.43
CA PHE A 88 16.69 -8.67 6.29
C PHE A 88 16.75 -9.56 5.04
N ASP A 89 17.25 -10.80 5.17
CA ASP A 89 17.36 -11.72 4.04
C ASP A 89 15.98 -12.06 3.44
N ALA A 90 14.96 -12.23 4.30
CA ALA A 90 13.60 -12.50 3.87
C ALA A 90 12.97 -11.29 3.17
N MET A 91 13.25 -10.07 3.66
CA MET A 91 12.83 -8.82 3.03
C MET A 91 13.44 -8.67 1.63
N ILE A 92 14.75 -8.92 1.47
CA ILE A 92 15.42 -8.87 0.15
C ILE A 92 14.83 -9.92 -0.80
N ALA A 93 14.66 -11.16 -0.32
CA ALA A 93 14.11 -12.25 -1.13
C ALA A 93 12.65 -12.01 -1.57
N ASN A 94 11.87 -11.24 -0.79
CA ASN A 94 10.49 -10.87 -1.14
C ASN A 94 10.41 -9.97 -2.38
N GLY A 95 11.43 -9.14 -2.63
CA GLY A 95 11.48 -8.25 -3.80
C GLY A 95 10.48 -7.09 -3.78
N ALA A 96 9.81 -6.84 -2.66
CA ALA A 96 8.99 -5.66 -2.44
C ALA A 96 9.84 -4.38 -2.51
N ALA A 97 9.25 -3.32 -3.08
CA ALA A 97 9.92 -2.02 -3.18
C ALA A 97 9.90 -1.25 -1.85
N PHE A 98 8.94 -1.56 -0.98
CA PHE A 98 8.74 -0.89 0.30
C PHE A 98 8.73 -1.91 1.43
N ALA A 99 8.98 -1.44 2.66
CA ALA A 99 8.83 -2.24 3.87
C ALA A 99 8.13 -1.41 4.96
N LEU A 100 7.38 -2.08 5.83
CA LEU A 100 6.65 -1.46 6.94
C LEU A 100 7.43 -1.59 8.25
N HIS A 101 7.36 -0.56 9.10
CA HIS A 101 8.02 -0.52 10.42
C HIS A 101 9.53 -0.85 10.36
N VAL A 102 10.23 -0.23 9.41
CA VAL A 102 11.70 -0.17 9.43
C VAL A 102 12.10 0.65 10.66
N GLY A 103 12.95 0.09 11.52
CA GLY A 103 13.41 0.77 12.73
C GLY A 103 14.19 2.05 12.38
N SER A 104 13.99 3.10 13.20
CA SER A 104 14.57 4.43 12.93
C SER A 104 16.08 4.51 13.21
N GLU A 105 16.64 3.61 14.02
CA GLU A 105 17.99 3.74 14.60
C GLU A 105 18.68 2.35 14.78
N GLY A 106 18.29 1.36 13.97
CA GLY A 106 18.81 -0.01 14.02
C GLY A 106 19.81 -0.32 12.89
N SER A 107 20.62 -1.36 13.09
CA SER A 107 21.58 -1.89 12.09
C SER A 107 20.93 -2.22 10.75
N ASP A 108 19.66 -2.56 10.75
CA ASP A 108 18.82 -2.84 9.59
C ASP A 108 18.58 -1.61 8.69
N SER A 109 18.47 -0.40 9.25
CA SER A 109 18.42 0.83 8.45
C SER A 109 19.77 1.13 7.78
N ASP A 110 20.86 0.97 8.53
CA ASP A 110 22.23 1.10 8.00
C ASP A 110 22.51 0.07 6.89
N GLN A 111 21.99 -1.15 7.06
CA GLN A 111 22.15 -2.24 6.10
C GLN A 111 21.37 -1.96 4.80
N ILE A 112 20.15 -1.40 4.89
CA ILE A 112 19.39 -0.93 3.72
C ILE A 112 20.15 0.21 3.02
N ASP A 113 20.59 1.21 3.77
CA ASP A 113 21.27 2.38 3.22
C ASP A 113 22.57 1.99 2.50
N HIS A 114 23.37 1.09 3.07
CA HIS A 114 24.63 0.66 2.48
C HIS A 114 24.48 -0.37 1.37
N LEU A 115 23.70 -1.44 1.57
CA LEU A 115 23.63 -2.57 0.64
C LEU A 115 22.66 -2.33 -0.52
N ILE A 116 21.56 -1.60 -0.27
CA ILE A 116 20.52 -1.36 -1.28
C ILE A 116 20.66 0.03 -1.88
N LEU A 117 20.66 1.07 -1.04
CA LEU A 117 20.61 2.46 -1.50
C LEU A 117 21.99 3.03 -1.85
N LYS A 118 23.07 2.34 -1.47
CA LYS A 118 24.47 2.73 -1.69
C LYS A 118 24.77 4.14 -1.17
N ARG A 119 24.14 4.52 -0.06
CA ARG A 119 24.41 5.78 0.65
C ARG A 119 25.66 5.60 1.50
N SER A 120 26.51 6.63 1.51
CA SER A 120 27.65 6.73 2.42
C SER A 120 27.19 7.21 3.79
N SER A 121 27.71 6.64 4.88
CA SER A 121 27.33 6.90 6.27
C SER A 121 27.67 8.30 6.80
N HIS A 122 27.98 9.26 5.93
CA HIS A 122 28.26 10.62 6.33
C HIS A 122 26.96 11.41 6.38
N GLY A 123 26.51 11.68 7.61
CA GLY A 123 25.40 12.57 7.91
C GLY A 123 25.58 13.98 7.33
N PRO A 124 24.57 14.86 7.45
CA PRO A 124 24.56 16.16 6.80
C PRO A 124 25.71 17.03 7.32
N VAL A 125 26.41 17.67 6.39
CA VAL A 125 27.44 18.70 6.63
C VAL A 125 26.83 19.98 7.16
#